data_AF-A0A7M7SV80-F1
#
_entry.id   AF-A0A7M7SV80-F1
#
_cell.length_a   1.000
_cell.length_b   1.000
_cell.length_c   1.000
_cell.angle_alpha   90.00
_cell.angle_beta   90.00
_cell.angle_gamma   90.00
#
_symmetry.space_group_name_H-M   'P 1'
#
loop_
_entity.id
_entity.type
_entity.pdbx_description
1 polymer ?
#
loop_
_entity_poly.entity_id
_entity_poly.type
_entity_poly.pdbx_seq_one_letter_code
_entity_poly.pdbx_strand_id
1 'polypeptide(L)'
;MFTSLSAWLISLSGKQFDRPQEYDDPNATIANILAEVRQLGAATDFPPNKLKTGHGEYCIYVLDKLADEALKKSGFKWGKPLYPEEETEEESTVDDDVELTLDKVDDEIAEEEDIEEEESFLDLEGLRNLQTNKETAESSRPEEIMESSVDANEWRLEVERVTPSLKVHIRTDNKDWRTHVDQMHLHKDGIETALSETKGYLDKLHKEITRTLEKIGSREKYINNQLEHLLQDFRGTQDGLAEVKEQYRQASGGVTERTRQLAEVTEELERIKQEMEERGSSMTDGSPLVKIKQALQRLKNEVIQMDVRVGVVEQNLLQAKLKDKTNMQRDMNKPIGNANDYDYLKG
;
A
#
# COMPACT_ATOMS: atom_id res chain seq x y z
N MET A 1 0.46 1.70 -19.66
CA MET A 1 -0.23 1.60 -18.35
C MET A 1 -0.28 2.95 -17.65
N PHE A 2 0.80 3.47 -17.05
CA PHE A 2 0.80 4.78 -16.37
C PHE A 2 0.32 5.95 -17.27
N THR A 3 0.83 6.03 -18.50
CA THR A 3 0.45 7.06 -19.48
C THR A 3 -1.02 6.97 -19.88
N SER A 4 -1.52 5.76 -20.10
CA SER A 4 -2.92 5.49 -20.45
C SER A 4 -3.89 5.84 -19.31
N LEU A 5 -3.51 5.53 -18.06
CA LEU A 5 -4.31 5.85 -16.88
C LEU A 5 -4.31 7.34 -16.59
N SER A 6 -3.16 8.00 -16.72
CA SER A 6 -3.05 9.46 -16.59
C SER A 6 -3.90 10.18 -17.63
N ALA A 7 -3.87 9.73 -18.88
CA ALA A 7 -4.72 10.23 -19.96
C ALA A 7 -6.21 10.10 -19.63
N TRP A 8 -6.62 8.95 -19.07
CA TRP A 8 -8.00 8.72 -18.67
C TRP A 8 -8.43 9.66 -17.54
N LEU A 9 -7.62 9.83 -16.49
CA LEU A 9 -7.92 10.74 -15.38
C LEU A 9 -7.98 12.22 -15.82
N ILE A 10 -7.12 12.62 -16.76
CA ILE A 10 -7.16 13.96 -17.35
C ILE A 10 -8.44 14.16 -18.16
N SER A 11 -8.86 13.14 -18.93
CA SER A 11 -10.13 13.18 -19.67
C SER A 11 -11.36 13.26 -18.75
N LEU A 12 -11.30 12.57 -17.60
CA LEU A 12 -12.35 12.59 -16.59
C LEU A 12 -12.43 13.94 -15.86
N SER A 13 -11.32 14.66 -15.79
CA SER A 13 -11.24 16.04 -15.27
C SER A 13 -11.78 17.10 -16.24
N GLY A 14 -12.26 16.69 -17.42
CA GLY A 14 -12.90 17.56 -18.41
C GLY A 14 -11.94 18.22 -19.41
N LYS A 15 -10.67 17.78 -19.48
CA LYS A 15 -9.70 18.27 -20.47
C LYS A 15 -9.50 17.25 -21.59
N GLN A 16 -9.42 17.74 -22.82
CA GLN A 16 -9.22 16.88 -23.99
C GLN A 16 -7.75 16.44 -24.05
N PHE A 17 -7.50 15.18 -23.72
CA PHE A 17 -6.17 14.56 -23.78
C PHE A 17 -6.25 13.31 -24.64
N ASP A 18 -5.51 13.29 -25.74
CA ASP A 18 -5.50 12.14 -26.65
C ASP A 18 -4.86 10.94 -25.97
N ARG A 19 -5.48 9.76 -26.15
CA ARG A 19 -4.97 8.52 -25.56
C ARG A 19 -3.61 8.19 -26.18
N PRO A 20 -2.52 8.14 -25.40
CA PRO A 20 -1.20 7.84 -25.94
C PRO A 20 -1.19 6.44 -26.56
N GLN A 21 -0.76 6.35 -27.81
CA GLN A 21 -0.62 5.09 -28.57
C GLN A 21 0.76 4.46 -28.33
N GLU A 22 0.91 3.18 -28.66
CA GLU A 22 2.17 2.42 -28.46
C GLU A 22 3.36 2.97 -29.26
N TYR A 23 3.11 3.82 -30.27
CA TYR A 23 4.11 4.45 -31.12
C TYR A 23 4.44 5.90 -30.75
N ASP A 24 3.75 6.47 -29.75
CA ASP A 24 4.00 7.86 -29.33
C ASP A 24 5.29 7.97 -28.52
N ASP A 25 6.02 9.08 -28.69
CA ASP A 25 7.24 9.33 -27.92
C ASP A 25 6.92 9.39 -26.42
N PRO A 26 7.48 8.48 -25.60
CA PRO A 26 7.26 8.46 -24.16
C PRO A 26 7.68 9.78 -23.49
N ASN A 27 8.70 10.47 -24.01
CA ASN A 27 9.16 11.73 -23.45
C ASN A 27 8.16 12.86 -23.66
N ALA A 28 7.63 12.98 -24.87
CA ALA A 28 6.62 13.97 -25.23
C ALA A 28 5.33 13.76 -24.43
N THR A 29 4.89 12.51 -24.30
CA THR A 29 3.70 12.15 -23.54
C THR A 29 3.84 12.48 -22.05
N ILE A 30 4.99 12.14 -21.44
CA ILE A 30 5.29 12.46 -20.04
C ILE A 30 5.37 13.98 -19.82
N ALA A 31 5.97 14.73 -20.75
CA ALA A 31 6.05 16.18 -20.69
C ALA A 31 4.65 16.82 -20.73
N ASN A 32 3.76 16.31 -21.59
CA ASN A 32 2.38 16.79 -21.68
C ASN A 32 1.58 16.47 -20.40
N ILE A 33 1.73 15.26 -19.83
CA ILE A 33 1.10 14.91 -18.55
C ILE A 33 1.58 15.84 -17.43
N LEU A 34 2.89 16.10 -17.35
CA LEU A 34 3.45 17.03 -16.34
C LEU A 34 2.97 18.47 -16.54
N ALA A 35 2.80 18.92 -17.77
CA ALA A 35 2.25 20.25 -18.06
C ALA A 35 0.81 20.37 -17.55
N GLU A 36 -0.01 19.34 -17.77
CA GLU A 36 -1.39 19.31 -17.27
C GLU A 36 -1.48 19.25 -15.74
N VAL A 37 -0.63 18.44 -15.11
CA VAL A 37 -0.54 18.34 -13.65
C VAL A 37 -0.12 19.68 -13.02
N ARG A 38 0.76 20.44 -13.69
CA ARG A 38 1.14 21.80 -13.25
C ARG A 38 0.02 22.82 -13.42
N GLN A 39 -0.76 22.74 -14.50
CA GLN A 39 -1.94 23.59 -14.68
C GLN A 39 -3.02 23.32 -13.61
N LEU A 40 -3.09 22.10 -13.11
CA LEU A 40 -4.00 21.70 -12.02
C LEU A 40 -3.48 22.13 -10.62
N GLY A 41 -2.32 22.80 -10.54
CA GLY A 41 -1.79 23.35 -9.29
C GLY A 41 -1.02 22.35 -8.43
N ALA A 42 -0.71 21.16 -8.93
CA ALA A 42 0.11 20.19 -8.20
C ALA A 42 1.62 20.48 -8.37
N ALA A 43 2.34 20.58 -7.25
CA ALA A 43 3.78 20.78 -7.25
C ALA A 43 4.50 19.52 -7.76
N THR A 44 5.09 19.60 -8.95
CA THR A 44 5.88 18.54 -9.59
C THR A 44 7.34 18.98 -9.73
N ASP A 45 8.06 18.98 -8.61
CA ASP A 45 9.50 19.28 -8.55
C ASP A 45 10.34 18.00 -8.67
N PHE A 46 10.20 17.32 -9.81
CA PHE A 46 11.05 16.18 -10.14
C PHE A 46 11.28 16.08 -11.65
N PRO A 47 12.45 15.57 -12.09
CA PRO A 47 12.79 15.53 -13.50
C PRO A 47 11.94 14.49 -14.26
N PRO A 48 11.52 14.77 -15.52
CA PRO A 48 10.67 13.88 -16.34
C PRO A 48 11.23 12.46 -16.51
N ASN A 49 12.55 12.29 -16.40
CA ASN A 49 13.20 10.98 -16.45
C ASN A 49 12.73 10.01 -15.36
N LYS A 50 12.21 10.50 -14.22
CA LYS A 50 11.71 9.66 -13.12
C LYS A 50 10.35 9.03 -13.41
N LEU A 51 9.60 9.54 -14.39
CA LEU A 51 8.31 8.98 -14.81
C LEU A 51 8.43 7.97 -15.96
N LYS A 52 9.62 7.85 -16.58
CA LYS A 52 9.87 6.91 -17.68
C LYS A 52 9.72 5.45 -17.30
N THR A 53 9.99 5.12 -16.05
CA THR A 53 9.87 3.76 -15.54
C THR A 53 8.42 3.29 -15.51
N GLY A 54 7.44 4.21 -15.57
CA GLY A 54 6.01 3.87 -15.57
C GLY A 54 5.50 3.26 -14.26
N HIS A 55 6.37 3.15 -13.25
CA HIS A 55 6.08 2.68 -11.90
C HIS A 55 7.04 3.36 -10.90
N GLY A 56 6.57 3.56 -9.66
CA GLY A 56 7.33 4.19 -8.58
C GLY A 56 6.57 5.33 -7.90
N GLU A 57 7.14 5.85 -6.83
CA GLU A 57 6.56 6.89 -5.97
C GLU A 57 6.11 8.13 -6.75
N TYR A 58 6.95 8.62 -7.67
CA TYR A 58 6.63 9.80 -8.50
C TYR A 58 5.45 9.54 -9.45
N CYS A 59 5.33 8.33 -10.01
CA CYS A 59 4.21 7.96 -10.87
C CYS A 59 2.91 7.86 -10.06
N ILE A 60 2.98 7.27 -8.86
CA ILE A 60 1.82 7.14 -7.97
C ILE A 60 1.37 8.53 -7.49
N TYR A 61 2.30 9.40 -7.11
CA TYR A 61 1.99 10.77 -6.70
C TYR A 61 1.27 11.58 -7.79
N VAL A 62 1.70 11.44 -9.05
CA VAL A 62 1.01 12.07 -10.18
C VAL A 62 -0.40 11.51 -10.36
N LEU A 63 -0.57 10.19 -10.26
CA LEU A 63 -1.88 9.55 -10.39
C LEU A 63 -2.83 9.92 -9.25
N ASP A 64 -2.33 10.00 -8.02
CA ASP A 64 -3.07 10.39 -6.83
C ASP A 64 -3.64 11.81 -6.97
N LYS A 65 -2.80 12.76 -7.41
CA LYS A 65 -3.25 14.16 -7.62
C LYS A 65 -4.22 14.29 -8.79
N LEU A 66 -4.01 13.54 -9.87
CA LEU A 66 -4.96 13.49 -10.99
C LEU A 66 -6.29 12.83 -10.59
N ALA A 67 -6.26 11.81 -9.72
CA ALA A 67 -7.44 11.16 -9.20
C ALA A 67 -8.22 12.07 -8.24
N ASP A 68 -7.53 12.77 -7.32
CA ASP A 68 -8.14 13.76 -6.43
C ASP A 68 -8.91 14.84 -7.22
N GLU A 69 -8.30 15.39 -8.27
CA GLU A 69 -8.94 16.40 -9.12
C GLU A 69 -10.10 15.82 -9.96
N ALA A 70 -9.94 14.61 -10.49
CA ALA A 70 -11.01 13.92 -11.20
C ALA A 70 -12.21 13.63 -10.28
N LEU A 71 -11.97 13.23 -9.02
CA LEU A 71 -13.02 12.97 -8.03
C LEU A 71 -13.72 14.26 -7.60
N LYS A 72 -12.99 15.37 -7.43
CA LYS A 72 -13.58 16.70 -7.16
C LYS A 72 -14.51 17.14 -8.29
N LYS A 73 -14.12 16.94 -9.54
CA LYS A 73 -14.93 17.28 -10.72
C LYS A 73 -16.13 16.35 -10.92
N SER A 74 -15.97 15.06 -10.58
CA SER A 74 -17.03 14.05 -10.62
C SER A 74 -18.06 14.21 -9.50
N GLY A 75 -17.77 15.00 -8.46
CA GLY A 75 -18.66 15.18 -7.32
C GLY A 75 -18.79 13.92 -6.46
N PHE A 76 -17.75 13.07 -6.45
CA PHE A 76 -17.78 11.79 -5.77
C PHE A 76 -17.91 11.99 -4.25
N LYS A 77 -18.90 11.32 -3.66
CA LYS A 77 -19.07 11.23 -2.21
C LYS A 77 -18.84 9.79 -1.80
N TRP A 78 -18.06 9.59 -0.75
CA TRP A 78 -17.87 8.27 -0.15
C TRP A 78 -19.21 7.76 0.40
N GLY A 79 -19.72 6.68 -0.20
CA GLY A 79 -20.85 5.93 0.37
C GLY A 79 -20.43 5.25 1.68
N LYS A 80 -21.38 5.06 2.60
CA LYS A 80 -21.13 4.26 3.80
C LYS A 80 -20.70 2.85 3.39
N PRO A 81 -19.63 2.28 3.97
CA PRO A 81 -19.23 0.91 3.67
C PRO A 81 -20.38 -0.05 3.98
N LEU A 82 -20.81 -0.81 2.97
CA LEU A 82 -21.66 -2.00 3.18
C LEU A 82 -20.71 -3.14 3.52
N TYR A 83 -20.59 -3.43 4.81
CA TYR A 83 -19.88 -4.62 5.27
C TYR A 83 -20.70 -5.85 4.87
N PRO A 84 -20.11 -6.83 4.17
CA PRO A 84 -20.73 -8.14 4.01
C PRO A 84 -20.94 -8.74 5.40
N GLU A 85 -22.15 -9.20 5.71
CA GLU A 85 -22.41 -9.94 6.95
C GLU A 85 -21.59 -11.23 6.91
N GLU A 86 -20.57 -11.32 7.79
CA GLU A 86 -19.95 -12.59 8.11
C GLU A 86 -21.02 -13.44 8.80
N GLU A 87 -21.34 -14.61 8.23
CA GLU A 87 -22.13 -15.64 8.90
C GLU A 87 -21.37 -16.12 10.15
N THR A 88 -21.55 -15.41 11.26
CA THR A 88 -21.21 -15.92 12.58
C THR A 88 -22.29 -16.91 12.98
N GLU A 89 -22.06 -18.18 12.69
CA GLU A 89 -22.57 -19.26 13.54
C GLU A 89 -22.06 -18.98 14.96
N GLU A 90 -22.93 -18.57 15.88
CA GLU A 90 -22.98 -19.08 17.26
C GLU A 90 -24.10 -18.44 18.10
N GLU A 91 -24.78 -19.34 18.81
CA GLU A 91 -25.47 -19.18 20.10
C GLU A 91 -26.76 -18.36 20.22
N SER A 92 -27.84 -19.13 20.30
CA SER A 92 -29.06 -18.84 21.03
C SER A 92 -28.81 -18.25 22.43
N THR A 93 -29.21 -17.00 22.65
CA THR A 93 -29.81 -16.55 23.92
C THR A 93 -30.95 -15.59 23.66
N VAL A 94 -32.01 -15.81 24.42
CA VAL A 94 -33.31 -15.13 24.43
C VAL A 94 -33.16 -13.83 25.24
N ASP A 95 -33.64 -12.69 24.75
CA ASP A 95 -34.73 -11.89 25.39
C ASP A 95 -34.97 -10.54 24.72
N ASP A 96 -36.27 -10.28 24.53
CA ASP A 96 -37.07 -9.06 24.70
C ASP A 96 -36.65 -7.66 24.18
N ASP A 97 -37.68 -6.99 23.67
CA ASP A 97 -37.88 -5.54 23.49
C ASP A 97 -37.27 -4.81 22.28
N VAL A 98 -37.82 -5.05 21.09
CA VAL A 98 -38.02 -3.95 20.12
C VAL A 98 -39.43 -4.02 19.52
N GLU A 99 -40.32 -3.27 20.15
CA GLU A 99 -41.66 -2.86 19.71
C GLU A 99 -41.62 -2.29 18.27
N LEU A 100 -42.23 -2.99 17.30
CA LEU A 100 -42.45 -2.50 15.94
C LEU A 100 -43.68 -1.58 15.94
N THR A 101 -43.45 -0.27 15.96
CA THR A 101 -44.49 0.74 15.73
C THR A 101 -45.07 0.61 14.32
N LEU A 102 -46.35 0.21 14.24
CA LEU A 102 -47.14 -0.06 13.03
C LEU A 102 -47.74 1.22 12.37
N ASP A 103 -47.38 2.41 12.84
CA ASP A 103 -48.06 3.68 12.50
C ASP A 103 -47.57 4.37 11.20
N LYS A 104 -46.79 3.69 10.35
CA LYS A 104 -46.24 4.30 9.12
C LYS A 104 -46.63 3.62 7.81
N VAL A 105 -47.54 2.64 7.86
CA VAL A 105 -48.00 1.91 6.67
C VAL A 105 -49.44 2.30 6.28
N ASP A 106 -50.21 2.91 7.17
CA ASP A 106 -51.61 3.31 6.89
C ASP A 106 -51.77 4.67 6.19
N ASP A 107 -50.77 5.56 6.27
CA ASP A 107 -50.86 6.93 5.70
C ASP A 107 -50.49 7.02 4.21
N GLU A 108 -50.00 5.94 3.58
CA GLU A 108 -49.60 5.94 2.14
C GLU A 108 -50.60 5.22 1.21
N ILE A 109 -51.73 4.69 1.73
CA ILE A 109 -52.78 4.02 0.91
C ILE A 109 -54.03 4.90 0.71
N ALA A 110 -54.11 6.06 1.39
CA ALA A 110 -55.34 6.87 1.42
C ALA A 110 -55.41 8.04 0.42
N GLU A 111 -54.39 8.27 -0.40
CA GLU A 111 -54.37 9.39 -1.36
C GLU A 111 -53.96 8.90 -2.76
N GLU A 112 -54.90 8.31 -3.50
CA GLU A 112 -55.02 8.53 -4.95
C GLU A 112 -56.31 7.89 -5.52
N GLU A 113 -56.96 8.69 -6.38
CA GLU A 113 -58.06 8.35 -7.31
C GLU A 113 -59.53 8.55 -6.83
N ASP A 114 -59.93 9.83 -6.83
CA ASP A 114 -61.26 10.28 -7.28
C ASP A 114 -61.54 9.73 -8.70
N ILE A 115 -62.26 8.60 -8.78
CA ILE A 115 -62.94 8.17 -10.01
C ILE A 115 -64.43 8.37 -9.76
N GLU A 116 -64.99 9.39 -10.41
CA GLU A 116 -66.43 9.60 -10.54
C GLU A 116 -67.06 8.40 -11.27
N GLU A 117 -67.40 7.35 -10.52
CA GLU A 117 -68.31 6.30 -10.98
C GLU A 117 -69.74 6.80 -10.86
N GLU A 118 -70.24 7.35 -11.96
CA GLU A 118 -71.67 7.55 -12.20
C GLU A 118 -72.34 6.16 -12.38
N GLU A 119 -72.41 5.39 -11.29
CA GLU A 119 -73.18 4.15 -11.23
C GLU A 119 -74.67 4.48 -11.25
N SER A 120 -75.31 4.13 -12.37
CA SER A 120 -76.75 3.97 -12.48
C SER A 120 -77.23 2.94 -11.45
N PHE A 121 -77.56 3.41 -10.25
CA PHE A 121 -78.22 2.65 -9.19
C PHE A 121 -79.53 2.06 -9.73
N LEU A 122 -79.49 0.78 -10.12
CA LEU A 122 -80.69 0.01 -10.36
C LEU A 122 -81.41 -0.10 -9.00
N ASP A 123 -82.56 0.56 -8.87
CA ASP A 123 -83.36 0.61 -7.65
C ASP A 123 -83.80 -0.81 -7.20
N LEU A 124 -82.96 -1.46 -6.39
CA LEU A 124 -83.23 -2.75 -5.75
C LEU A 124 -84.40 -2.65 -4.74
N GLU A 125 -84.75 -1.44 -4.29
CA GLU A 125 -85.85 -1.21 -3.35
C GLU A 125 -87.21 -1.30 -4.06
N GLY A 126 -87.28 -0.82 -5.33
CA GLY A 126 -88.43 -1.01 -6.21
C GLY A 126 -88.75 -2.48 -6.52
N LEU A 127 -87.74 -3.33 -6.71
CA LEU A 127 -87.92 -4.78 -6.93
C LEU A 127 -88.38 -5.52 -5.66
N ARG A 128 -87.90 -5.11 -4.49
CA ARG A 128 -88.31 -5.66 -3.19
C ARG A 128 -89.77 -5.32 -2.88
N ASN A 129 -90.22 -4.11 -3.18
CA ASN A 129 -91.62 -3.70 -3.01
C ASN A 129 -92.58 -4.45 -3.94
N LEU A 130 -92.12 -4.89 -5.12
CA LEU A 130 -92.91 -5.75 -6.01
C LEU A 130 -93.10 -7.16 -5.45
N GLN A 131 -92.11 -7.65 -4.70
CA GLN A 131 -92.14 -8.98 -4.08
C GLN A 131 -93.01 -9.02 -2.83
N THR A 132 -93.01 -7.96 -2.02
CA THR A 132 -93.91 -7.85 -0.85
C THR A 132 -95.37 -7.65 -1.25
N ASN A 133 -95.64 -6.99 -2.38
CA ASN A 133 -97.01 -6.80 -2.88
C ASN A 133 -97.62 -8.09 -3.48
N LYS A 134 -96.81 -9.13 -3.67
CA LYS A 134 -97.23 -10.45 -4.16
C LYS A 134 -97.78 -11.34 -3.04
N GLU A 135 -97.34 -11.15 -1.80
CA GLU A 135 -97.77 -11.94 -0.64
C GLU A 135 -99.12 -11.46 -0.05
N THR A 136 -99.52 -10.20 -0.30
CA THR A 136 -100.83 -9.65 0.13
C THR A 136 -101.98 -9.90 -0.86
N ALA A 137 -101.72 -10.52 -2.02
CA ALA A 137 -102.71 -10.77 -3.06
C ALA A 137 -103.15 -12.25 -3.20
N GLU A 138 -102.79 -13.12 -2.26
CA GLU A 138 -103.13 -14.56 -2.30
C GLU A 138 -104.54 -14.92 -1.76
N SER A 139 -105.49 -13.98 -1.62
CA SER A 139 -106.86 -14.29 -1.17
C SER A 139 -107.98 -14.00 -2.18
N SER A 140 -107.68 -13.73 -3.45
CA SER A 140 -108.72 -13.61 -4.47
C SER A 140 -108.22 -14.22 -5.77
N ARG A 141 -108.40 -15.54 -5.92
CA ARG A 141 -108.43 -16.17 -7.24
C ARG A 141 -109.51 -15.46 -8.08
N PRO A 142 -109.18 -14.79 -9.19
CA PRO A 142 -110.14 -14.64 -10.26
C PRO A 142 -110.11 -15.97 -11.02
N GLU A 143 -110.79 -16.99 -10.51
CA GLU A 143 -111.30 -18.08 -11.35
C GLU A 143 -112.59 -17.58 -12.04
N GLU A 144 -112.44 -16.50 -12.80
CA GLU A 144 -113.30 -16.21 -13.92
C GLU A 144 -112.34 -16.24 -15.10
N ILE A 145 -112.56 -17.22 -15.98
CA ILE A 145 -111.98 -17.23 -17.31
C ILE A 145 -112.15 -15.81 -17.84
N MET A 146 -111.06 -15.07 -18.01
CA MET A 146 -111.10 -13.80 -18.73
C MET A 146 -111.51 -14.15 -20.15
N GLU A 147 -112.81 -14.21 -20.41
CA GLU A 147 -113.36 -14.24 -21.75
C GLU A 147 -112.91 -12.94 -22.39
N SER A 148 -111.96 -13.05 -23.31
CA SER A 148 -111.47 -11.91 -24.06
C SER A 148 -112.66 -11.33 -24.83
N SER A 149 -113.27 -10.27 -24.31
CA SER A 149 -114.18 -9.41 -25.07
C SER A 149 -113.42 -8.57 -26.11
N VAL A 150 -112.24 -9.03 -26.53
CA VAL A 150 -111.36 -8.38 -27.49
C VAL A 150 -111.62 -9.05 -28.81
N ASP A 151 -112.15 -8.28 -29.77
CA ASP A 151 -112.35 -8.73 -31.13
C ASP A 151 -111.02 -9.25 -31.69
N ALA A 152 -111.04 -10.43 -32.31
CA ALA A 152 -109.84 -11.06 -32.85
C ALA A 152 -109.12 -10.15 -33.86
N ASN A 153 -109.86 -9.26 -34.53
CA ASN A 153 -109.28 -8.25 -35.40
C ASN A 153 -108.59 -7.11 -34.63
N GLU A 154 -109.16 -6.61 -33.55
CA GLU A 154 -108.51 -5.58 -32.71
C GLU A 154 -107.23 -6.12 -32.06
N TRP A 155 -107.27 -7.35 -31.57
CA TRP A 155 -106.07 -8.01 -31.03
C TRP A 155 -104.99 -8.20 -32.10
N ARG A 156 -105.37 -8.61 -33.31
CA ARG A 156 -104.43 -8.75 -34.43
C ARG A 156 -103.82 -7.40 -34.82
N LEU A 157 -104.60 -6.34 -34.87
CA LEU A 157 -104.10 -4.99 -35.16
C LEU A 157 -103.15 -4.50 -34.07
N GLU A 158 -103.43 -4.81 -32.81
CA GLU A 158 -102.57 -4.47 -31.69
C GLU A 158 -101.26 -5.28 -31.70
N VAL A 159 -101.32 -6.57 -32.07
CA VAL A 159 -100.13 -7.39 -32.30
C VAL A 159 -99.32 -6.83 -33.47
N GLU A 160 -99.93 -6.48 -34.59
CA GLU A 160 -99.24 -5.86 -35.73
C GLU A 160 -98.63 -4.50 -35.37
N ARG A 161 -99.27 -3.74 -34.48
CA ARG A 161 -98.78 -2.46 -33.96
C ARG A 161 -97.57 -2.63 -33.04
N VAL A 162 -97.56 -3.64 -32.18
CA VAL A 162 -96.52 -3.87 -31.15
C VAL A 162 -95.39 -4.77 -31.66
N THR A 163 -95.62 -5.55 -32.73
CA THR A 163 -94.59 -6.40 -33.37
C THR A 163 -93.31 -5.65 -33.73
N PRO A 164 -93.34 -4.42 -34.29
CA PRO A 164 -92.13 -3.62 -34.54
C PRO A 164 -91.39 -3.23 -33.25
N SER A 165 -92.13 -2.97 -32.16
CA SER A 165 -91.57 -2.60 -30.86
C SER A 165 -90.99 -3.79 -30.09
N LEU A 166 -91.49 -5.00 -30.33
CA LEU A 166 -90.95 -6.27 -29.80
C LEU A 166 -89.77 -6.80 -30.60
N LYS A 167 -89.57 -6.28 -31.82
CA LYS A 167 -88.44 -6.64 -32.66
C LYS A 167 -87.20 -5.89 -32.14
N VAL A 168 -86.62 -6.42 -31.07
CA VAL A 168 -85.35 -6.00 -30.49
C VAL A 168 -84.27 -6.16 -31.56
N HIS A 169 -84.03 -5.08 -32.32
CA HIS A 169 -82.87 -4.99 -33.17
C HIS A 169 -81.68 -4.75 -32.24
N ILE A 170 -80.99 -5.83 -31.88
CA ILE A 170 -79.66 -5.77 -31.29
C ILE A 170 -78.78 -5.12 -32.37
N ARG A 171 -78.68 -3.80 -32.34
CA ARG A 171 -77.65 -3.10 -33.08
C ARG A 171 -76.34 -3.50 -32.41
N THR A 172 -75.43 -4.07 -33.18
CA THR A 172 -74.03 -4.28 -32.78
C THR A 172 -73.41 -2.91 -32.55
N ASP A 173 -73.67 -2.34 -31.38
CA ASP A 173 -73.09 -1.09 -30.95
C ASP A 173 -71.71 -1.39 -30.36
N ASN A 174 -70.75 -0.50 -30.56
CA ASN A 174 -69.36 -0.64 -30.06
C ASN A 174 -69.26 -0.46 -28.53
N LYS A 175 -70.41 -0.55 -27.84
CA LYS A 175 -70.60 -0.59 -26.39
C LYS A 175 -71.11 -1.97 -25.93
N ASP A 176 -71.19 -2.95 -26.84
CA ASP A 176 -71.50 -4.33 -26.46
C ASP A 176 -70.30 -4.90 -25.71
N TRP A 177 -70.50 -5.14 -24.41
CA TRP A 177 -69.50 -5.75 -23.53
C TRP A 177 -68.97 -7.07 -24.10
N ARG A 178 -69.73 -7.76 -24.96
CA ARG A 178 -69.28 -8.95 -25.68
C ARG A 178 -68.07 -8.68 -26.56
N THR A 179 -68.07 -7.58 -27.31
CA THR A 179 -66.93 -7.20 -28.15
C THR A 179 -65.71 -6.84 -27.31
N HIS A 180 -65.89 -6.21 -26.15
CA HIS A 180 -64.80 -5.95 -25.22
C HIS A 180 -64.25 -7.22 -24.56
N VAL A 181 -65.12 -8.18 -24.22
CA VAL A 181 -64.69 -9.49 -23.70
C VAL A 181 -63.93 -10.29 -24.76
N ASP A 182 -64.40 -10.28 -26.01
CA ASP A 182 -63.70 -10.92 -27.12
C ASP A 182 -62.33 -10.25 -27.39
N GLN A 183 -62.25 -8.92 -27.31
CA GLN A 183 -60.99 -8.17 -27.39
C GLN A 183 -60.04 -8.51 -26.22
N MET A 184 -60.58 -8.65 -25.00
CA MET A 184 -59.79 -9.02 -23.82
C MET A 184 -59.20 -10.43 -23.96
N HIS A 185 -59.98 -11.39 -24.47
CA HIS A 185 -59.47 -12.72 -24.80
C HIS A 185 -58.39 -12.68 -25.87
N LEU A 186 -58.58 -11.90 -26.94
CA LEU A 186 -57.57 -11.72 -27.99
C LEU A 186 -56.26 -11.12 -27.44
N HIS A 187 -56.35 -10.10 -26.58
CA HIS A 187 -55.18 -9.50 -25.94
C HIS A 187 -54.49 -10.47 -24.98
N LYS A 188 -55.26 -11.24 -24.19
CA LYS A 188 -54.73 -12.28 -23.32
C LYS A 188 -53.93 -13.32 -24.11
N ASP A 189 -54.48 -13.84 -25.20
CA ASP A 189 -53.81 -14.82 -26.04
C ASP A 189 -52.53 -14.24 -26.69
N GLY A 190 -52.59 -12.97 -27.09
CA GLY A 190 -51.42 -12.23 -27.60
C GLY A 190 -50.32 -12.07 -26.56
N ILE A 191 -50.68 -11.72 -25.32
CA ILE A 191 -49.75 -11.60 -24.19
C ILE A 191 -49.16 -12.97 -23.85
N GLU A 192 -49.97 -14.03 -23.81
CA GLU A 192 -49.51 -15.39 -23.49
C GLU A 192 -48.54 -15.93 -24.54
N THR A 193 -48.80 -15.63 -25.82
CA THR A 193 -47.89 -15.95 -26.92
C THR A 193 -46.56 -15.19 -26.79
N ALA A 194 -46.61 -13.87 -26.61
CA ALA A 194 -45.41 -13.05 -26.44
C ALA A 194 -44.60 -13.43 -25.19
N LEU A 195 -45.28 -13.80 -24.10
CA LEU A 195 -44.65 -14.29 -22.87
C LEU A 195 -43.94 -15.63 -23.11
N SER A 196 -44.59 -16.56 -23.82
CA SER A 196 -43.99 -17.84 -24.17
C SER A 196 -42.74 -17.66 -25.04
N GLU A 197 -42.80 -16.79 -26.04
CA GLU A 197 -41.68 -16.49 -26.93
C GLU A 197 -40.51 -15.84 -26.18
N THR A 198 -40.77 -14.80 -25.38
CA THR A 198 -39.75 -14.11 -24.57
C THR A 198 -39.12 -15.02 -23.54
N LYS A 199 -39.90 -15.87 -22.87
CA LYS A 199 -39.36 -16.92 -21.97
C LYS A 199 -38.46 -17.90 -22.71
N GLY A 200 -38.81 -18.28 -23.94
CA GLY A 200 -37.98 -19.11 -24.81
C GLY A 200 -36.66 -18.43 -25.21
N TYR A 201 -36.69 -17.13 -25.53
CA TYR A 201 -35.47 -16.36 -25.80
C TYR A 201 -34.58 -16.24 -24.56
N LEU A 202 -35.17 -15.98 -23.38
CA LEU A 202 -34.44 -15.89 -22.12
C LEU A 202 -33.79 -17.22 -21.74
N ASP A 203 -34.49 -18.36 -21.91
CA ASP A 203 -33.93 -19.69 -21.63
C ASP A 203 -32.77 -20.04 -22.57
N LYS A 204 -32.86 -19.66 -23.86
CA LYS A 204 -31.74 -19.80 -24.79
C LYS A 204 -30.53 -18.97 -24.36
N LEU A 205 -30.75 -17.70 -24.02
CA LEU A 205 -29.70 -16.81 -23.54
C LEU A 205 -29.06 -17.33 -22.25
N HIS A 206 -29.86 -17.81 -21.30
CA HIS A 206 -29.38 -18.44 -20.08
C HIS A 206 -28.49 -19.65 -20.40
N LYS A 207 -28.93 -20.56 -21.27
CA LYS A 207 -28.14 -21.73 -21.69
C LYS A 207 -26.84 -21.35 -22.39
N GLU A 208 -26.87 -20.33 -23.24
CA GLU A 208 -25.66 -19.82 -23.90
C GLU A 208 -24.68 -19.23 -22.90
N ILE A 209 -25.15 -18.39 -21.96
CA ILE A 209 -24.31 -17.83 -20.90
C ILE A 209 -23.70 -18.95 -20.05
N THR A 210 -24.50 -19.90 -19.58
CA THR A 210 -24.00 -21.04 -18.78
C THR A 210 -22.92 -21.82 -19.53
N ARG A 211 -23.14 -22.11 -20.82
CA ARG A 211 -22.12 -22.77 -21.65
C ARG A 211 -20.85 -21.93 -21.80
N THR A 212 -20.96 -20.62 -21.94
CA THR A 212 -19.77 -19.75 -22.01
C THR A 212 -19.02 -19.70 -20.68
N LEU A 213 -19.72 -19.67 -19.55
CA LEU A 213 -19.12 -19.72 -18.20
C LEU A 213 -18.39 -21.04 -17.95
N GLU A 214 -18.98 -22.17 -18.32
CA GLU A 214 -18.30 -23.48 -18.23
C GLU A 214 -17.03 -23.52 -19.10
N LYS A 215 -17.09 -22.91 -20.30
CA LYS A 215 -15.93 -22.83 -21.19
C LYS A 215 -14.84 -21.91 -20.61
N ILE A 216 -15.21 -20.81 -19.97
CA ILE A 216 -14.28 -19.92 -19.26
C ILE A 216 -13.66 -20.67 -18.08
N GLY A 217 -14.46 -21.29 -17.22
CA GLY A 217 -13.96 -22.02 -16.05
C GLY A 217 -13.04 -23.20 -16.42
N SER A 218 -13.34 -23.92 -17.50
CA SER A 218 -12.43 -24.96 -18.00
C SER A 218 -11.13 -24.39 -18.58
N ARG A 219 -11.18 -23.23 -19.23
CA ARG A 219 -9.99 -22.55 -19.74
C ARG A 219 -9.13 -21.98 -18.60
N GLU A 220 -9.75 -21.41 -17.58
CA GLU A 220 -9.08 -20.94 -16.36
C GLU A 220 -8.40 -22.10 -15.64
N LYS A 221 -9.10 -23.21 -15.43
CA LYS A 221 -8.51 -24.41 -14.82
C LYS A 221 -7.32 -24.93 -15.61
N TYR A 222 -7.40 -24.92 -16.94
CA TYR A 222 -6.30 -25.30 -17.80
C TYR A 222 -5.09 -24.36 -17.66
N ILE A 223 -5.32 -23.05 -17.68
CA ILE A 223 -4.26 -22.04 -17.52
C ILE A 223 -3.63 -22.15 -16.13
N ASN A 224 -4.43 -22.27 -15.07
CA ASN A 224 -3.94 -22.43 -13.71
C ASN A 224 -3.08 -23.69 -13.57
N ASN A 225 -3.51 -24.82 -14.13
CA ASN A 225 -2.69 -26.04 -14.12
C ASN A 225 -1.36 -25.88 -14.87
N GLN A 226 -1.33 -25.09 -15.94
CA GLN A 226 -0.07 -24.78 -16.64
C GLN A 226 0.83 -23.85 -15.83
N LEU A 227 0.26 -22.83 -15.19
CA LEU A 227 1.00 -21.84 -14.43
C LEU A 227 1.48 -22.37 -13.08
N GLU A 228 0.78 -23.31 -12.46
CA GLU A 228 1.10 -23.84 -11.12
C GLU A 228 2.55 -24.37 -11.06
N HIS A 229 2.94 -25.19 -12.03
CA HIS A 229 4.31 -25.71 -12.10
C HIS A 229 5.33 -24.59 -12.32
N LEU A 230 5.04 -23.61 -13.20
CA LEU A 230 5.94 -22.49 -13.44
C LEU A 230 6.10 -21.61 -12.20
N LEU A 231 5.02 -21.40 -11.43
CA LEU A 231 5.07 -20.68 -10.15
C LEU A 231 5.88 -21.44 -9.11
N GLN A 232 5.76 -22.77 -9.09
CA GLN A 232 6.55 -23.61 -8.19
C GLN A 232 8.04 -23.58 -8.55
N ASP A 233 8.39 -23.67 -9.83
CA ASP A 233 9.76 -23.51 -10.31
C ASP A 233 10.30 -22.10 -10.01
N PHE A 234 9.48 -21.06 -10.21
CA PHE A 234 9.86 -19.69 -9.89
C PHE A 234 10.15 -19.53 -8.39
N ARG A 235 9.32 -20.11 -7.51
CA ARG A 235 9.60 -20.14 -6.08
C ARG A 235 10.89 -20.90 -5.76
N GLY A 236 11.08 -22.08 -6.34
CA GLY A 236 12.32 -22.86 -6.13
C GLY A 236 13.58 -22.13 -6.60
N THR A 237 13.53 -21.45 -7.74
CA THR A 237 14.64 -20.64 -8.24
C THR A 237 14.88 -19.38 -7.40
N GLN A 238 13.82 -18.75 -6.88
CA GLN A 238 13.92 -17.62 -5.96
C GLN A 238 14.57 -18.03 -4.63
N ASP A 239 14.17 -19.17 -4.07
CA ASP A 239 14.74 -19.73 -2.85
C ASP A 239 16.22 -20.10 -3.06
N GLY A 240 16.55 -20.74 -4.19
CA GLY A 240 17.94 -21.02 -4.56
C GLY A 240 18.78 -19.75 -4.75
N LEU A 241 18.21 -18.68 -5.31
CA LEU A 241 18.89 -17.39 -5.40
C LEU A 241 19.13 -16.78 -4.02
N ALA A 242 18.18 -16.88 -3.09
CA ALA A 242 18.34 -16.41 -1.72
C ALA A 242 19.45 -17.19 -1.00
N GLU A 243 19.48 -18.51 -1.17
CA GLU A 243 20.53 -19.36 -0.60
C GLU A 243 21.92 -18.98 -1.13
N VAL A 244 22.08 -18.85 -2.45
CA VAL A 244 23.38 -18.48 -3.06
C VAL A 244 23.81 -17.08 -2.64
N LYS A 245 22.89 -16.12 -2.53
CA LYS A 245 23.20 -14.77 -2.02
C LYS A 245 23.68 -14.82 -0.57
N GLU A 246 23.06 -15.65 0.25
CA GLU A 246 23.47 -15.81 1.64
C GLU A 246 24.86 -16.46 1.76
N GLN A 247 25.11 -17.53 0.98
CA GLN A 247 26.42 -18.16 0.91
C GLN A 247 27.50 -17.17 0.42
N TYR A 248 27.20 -16.35 -0.58
CA TYR A 248 28.10 -15.30 -1.05
C TYR A 248 28.39 -14.25 0.02
N ARG A 249 27.35 -13.81 0.77
CA ARG A 249 27.50 -12.86 1.88
C ARG A 249 28.41 -13.42 2.98
N GLN A 250 28.20 -14.68 3.36
CA GLN A 250 29.04 -15.38 4.34
C GLN A 250 30.49 -15.53 3.85
N ALA A 251 30.69 -15.95 2.60
CA ALA A 251 32.01 -16.07 2.00
C ALA A 251 32.73 -14.71 1.92
N SER A 252 32.03 -13.66 1.51
CA SER A 252 32.56 -12.29 1.44
C SER A 252 32.95 -11.75 2.82
N GLY A 253 32.14 -12.00 3.85
CA GLY A 253 32.49 -11.72 5.24
C GLY A 253 33.75 -12.48 5.69
N GLY A 254 33.83 -13.78 5.36
CA GLY A 254 34.99 -14.62 5.68
C GLY A 254 36.27 -14.21 4.93
N VAL A 255 36.17 -13.70 3.71
CA VAL A 255 37.31 -13.12 2.98
C VAL A 255 37.77 -11.83 3.64
N THR A 256 36.84 -10.94 3.98
CA THR A 256 37.15 -9.66 4.65
C THR A 256 37.87 -9.89 5.99
N GLU A 257 37.41 -10.86 6.79
CA GLU A 257 38.06 -11.20 8.06
C GLU A 257 39.46 -11.80 7.85
N ARG A 258 39.64 -12.70 6.88
CA ARG A 258 40.98 -13.22 6.54
C ARG A 258 41.91 -12.13 6.02
N THR A 259 41.42 -11.18 5.24
CA THR A 259 42.19 -10.02 4.79
C THR A 259 42.60 -9.14 5.98
N ARG A 260 41.72 -8.94 6.96
CA ARG A 260 42.03 -8.22 8.20
C ARG A 260 43.13 -8.93 9.01
N GLN A 261 43.01 -10.24 9.20
CA GLN A 261 44.02 -11.04 9.90
C GLN A 261 45.36 -11.05 9.16
N LEU A 262 45.35 -11.13 7.83
CA LEU A 262 46.58 -11.02 7.03
C LEU A 262 47.25 -9.66 7.18
N ALA A 263 46.48 -8.57 7.23
CA ALA A 263 47.01 -7.23 7.46
C ALA A 263 47.66 -7.11 8.84
N GLU A 264 47.00 -7.63 9.89
CA GLU A 264 47.53 -7.66 11.26
C GLU A 264 48.83 -8.47 11.36
N VAL A 265 48.87 -9.68 10.78
CA VAL A 265 50.09 -10.50 10.75
C VAL A 265 51.21 -9.83 9.93
N THR A 266 50.86 -9.11 8.87
CA THR A 266 51.84 -8.37 8.05
C THR A 266 52.42 -7.18 8.84
N GLU A 267 51.60 -6.47 9.60
CA GLU A 267 52.05 -5.39 10.49
C GLU A 267 52.94 -5.93 11.60
N GLU A 268 52.59 -7.06 12.22
CA GLU A 268 53.42 -7.71 13.23
C GLU A 268 54.77 -8.18 12.65
N LEU A 269 54.77 -8.72 11.43
CA LEU A 269 56.00 -9.08 10.73
C LEU A 269 56.88 -7.87 10.45
N GLU A 270 56.32 -6.74 10.01
CA GLU A 270 57.09 -5.52 9.76
C GLU A 270 57.63 -4.93 11.07
N ARG A 271 56.86 -5.00 12.16
CA ARG A 271 57.33 -4.63 13.50
C ARG A 271 58.53 -5.48 13.93
N ILE A 272 58.44 -6.82 13.80
CA ILE A 272 59.54 -7.73 14.15
C ILE A 272 60.76 -7.46 13.26
N LYS A 273 60.55 -7.19 11.97
CA LYS A 273 61.63 -6.84 11.04
C LYS A 273 62.31 -5.53 11.43
N GLN A 274 61.55 -4.51 11.84
CA GLN A 274 62.11 -3.26 12.32
C GLN A 274 62.89 -3.44 13.63
N GLU A 275 62.37 -4.23 14.59
CA GLU A 275 63.11 -4.59 15.81
C GLU A 275 64.40 -5.38 15.50
N MET A 276 64.36 -6.28 14.51
CA MET A 276 65.53 -7.04 14.06
C MET A 276 66.56 -6.14 13.40
N GLU A 277 66.14 -5.17 12.59
CA GLU A 277 67.01 -4.19 11.95
C GLU A 277 67.62 -3.23 12.98
N GLU A 278 66.84 -2.79 13.97
CA GLU A 278 67.34 -1.96 15.08
C GLU A 278 68.36 -2.73 15.92
N ARG A 279 68.07 -3.99 16.30
CA ARG A 279 69.05 -4.86 16.98
C ARG A 279 70.27 -5.15 16.11
N GLY A 280 70.08 -5.37 14.81
CA GLY A 280 71.17 -5.58 13.85
C GLY A 280 72.07 -4.34 13.77
N SER A 281 71.48 -3.15 13.70
CA SER A 281 72.20 -1.88 13.72
C SER A 281 72.93 -1.68 15.04
N SER A 282 72.32 -1.98 16.18
CA SER A 282 72.95 -1.90 17.51
C SER A 282 74.07 -2.93 17.68
N MET A 283 73.96 -4.11 17.09
CA MET A 283 74.98 -5.16 17.17
C MET A 283 76.15 -4.90 16.20
N THR A 284 75.89 -4.19 15.10
CA THR A 284 76.91 -3.77 14.12
C THR A 284 77.52 -2.41 14.48
N ASP A 285 76.87 -1.64 15.36
CA ASP A 285 77.39 -0.37 15.85
C ASP A 285 78.60 -0.62 16.75
N GLY A 286 79.79 -0.46 16.16
CA GLY A 286 81.07 -0.49 16.88
C GLY A 286 81.32 0.76 17.73
N SER A 287 80.43 1.76 17.73
CA SER A 287 80.60 3.01 18.49
C SER A 287 80.81 2.80 20.00
N PRO A 288 80.12 1.88 20.70
CA PRO A 288 80.41 1.57 22.10
C PRO A 288 81.85 1.06 22.27
N LEU A 289 82.31 0.19 21.35
CA LEU A 289 83.67 -0.34 21.35
C LEU A 289 84.71 0.78 21.13
N VAL A 290 84.42 1.71 20.22
CA VAL A 290 85.27 2.89 19.95
C VAL A 290 85.29 3.82 21.17
N LYS A 291 84.16 4.06 21.84
CA LYS A 291 84.09 4.85 23.07
C LYS A 291 84.91 4.23 24.20
N ILE A 292 84.83 2.90 24.38
CA ILE A 292 85.66 2.17 25.36
C ILE A 292 87.15 2.33 25.01
N LYS A 293 87.52 2.17 23.73
CA LYS A 293 88.91 2.37 23.27
C LYS A 293 89.40 3.80 23.53
N GLN A 294 88.57 4.81 23.29
CA GLN A 294 88.91 6.21 23.57
C GLN A 294 89.06 6.48 25.08
N ALA A 295 88.18 5.92 25.91
CA ALA A 295 88.26 6.02 27.37
C ALA A 295 89.54 5.38 27.90
N LEU A 296 89.90 4.18 27.41
CA LEU A 296 91.16 3.51 27.73
C LEU A 296 92.38 4.36 27.33
N GLN A 297 92.34 4.98 26.15
CA GLN A 297 93.43 5.86 25.70
C GLN A 297 93.58 7.10 26.59
N ARG A 298 92.47 7.71 27.03
CA ARG A 298 92.49 8.81 27.99
C ARG A 298 93.10 8.38 29.32
N LEU A 299 92.66 7.25 29.87
CA LEU A 299 93.17 6.70 31.12
C LEU A 299 94.68 6.44 31.03
N LYS A 300 95.15 5.90 29.90
CA LYS A 300 96.58 5.70 29.64
C LYS A 300 97.37 7.02 29.63
N ASN A 301 96.83 8.05 28.98
CA ASN A 301 97.46 9.37 28.97
C ASN A 301 97.47 10.00 30.37
N GLU A 302 96.42 9.82 31.16
CA GLU A 302 96.31 10.30 32.53
C GLU A 302 97.33 9.60 33.44
N VAL A 303 97.53 8.29 33.29
CA VAL A 303 98.59 7.54 34.00
C VAL A 303 99.97 8.10 33.67
N ILE A 304 100.28 8.31 32.39
CA ILE A 304 101.57 8.91 31.97
C ILE A 304 101.73 10.31 32.59
N GLN A 305 100.67 11.11 32.62
CA GLN A 305 100.72 12.43 33.24
C GLN A 305 100.93 12.36 34.75
N MET A 306 100.29 11.40 35.43
CA MET A 306 100.50 11.14 36.85
C MET A 306 101.94 10.70 37.12
N ASP A 307 102.52 9.80 36.32
CA ASP A 307 103.90 9.35 36.46
C ASP A 307 104.90 10.51 36.35
N VAL A 308 104.70 11.42 35.39
CA VAL A 308 105.52 12.63 35.27
C VAL A 308 105.38 13.52 36.51
N ARG A 309 104.16 13.71 37.02
CA ARG A 309 103.92 14.49 38.25
C ARG A 309 104.59 13.84 39.46
N VAL A 310 104.49 12.52 39.61
CA VAL A 310 105.17 11.76 40.66
C VAL A 310 106.67 11.96 40.56
N GLY A 311 107.27 11.81 39.38
CA GLY A 311 108.71 12.03 39.18
C GLY A 311 109.17 13.46 39.53
N VAL A 312 108.38 14.49 39.20
CA VAL A 312 108.67 15.88 39.60
C VAL A 312 108.59 16.05 41.11
N VAL A 313 107.56 15.46 41.76
CA VAL A 313 107.41 15.50 43.22
C VAL A 313 108.55 14.76 43.91
N GLU A 314 108.97 13.59 43.40
CA GLU A 314 110.12 12.84 43.89
C GLU A 314 111.41 13.65 43.78
N GLN A 315 111.65 14.30 42.65
CA GLN A 315 112.82 15.17 42.46
C GLN A 315 112.79 16.38 43.41
N ASN A 316 111.62 17.01 43.59
CA ASN A 316 111.46 18.11 44.54
C ASN A 316 111.69 17.64 45.99
N LEU A 317 111.21 16.46 46.35
CA LEU A 317 111.44 15.85 47.66
C LEU A 317 112.92 15.50 47.88
N LEU A 318 113.59 14.95 46.86
CA LEU A 318 115.03 14.68 46.88
C LEU A 318 115.83 15.98 47.04
N GLN A 319 115.50 17.03 46.30
CA GLN A 319 116.13 18.34 46.45
C GLN A 319 115.87 18.95 47.83
N ALA A 320 114.67 18.83 48.38
CA ALA A 320 114.36 19.27 49.73
C ALA A 320 115.20 18.50 50.77
N LYS A 321 115.27 17.16 50.67
CA LYS A 321 116.11 16.33 51.54
C LYS A 321 117.61 16.66 51.43
N LEU A 322 118.10 16.93 50.22
CA LEU A 322 119.48 17.35 50.00
C LEU A 322 119.74 18.73 50.62
N LYS A 323 118.83 19.70 50.42
CA LYS A 323 118.92 21.02 51.06
C LYS A 323 118.89 20.92 52.59
N ASP A 324 118.02 20.09 53.16
CA ASP A 324 117.97 19.84 54.61
C ASP A 324 119.27 19.21 55.12
N LYS A 325 119.85 18.26 54.39
CA LYS A 325 121.15 17.67 54.73
C LYS A 325 122.28 18.69 54.65
N THR A 326 122.28 19.56 53.64
CA THR A 326 123.26 20.65 53.51
C THR A 326 123.07 21.71 54.60
N ASN A 327 121.84 22.02 54.98
CA ASN A 327 121.53 22.92 56.10
C ASN A 327 121.97 22.32 57.44
N MET A 328 121.71 21.03 57.69
CA MET A 328 122.23 20.33 58.87
C MET A 328 123.76 20.33 58.92
N GLN A 329 124.44 20.11 57.78
CA GLN A 329 125.90 20.22 57.71
C GLN A 329 126.40 21.65 57.96
N ARG A 330 125.67 22.67 57.50
CA ARG A 330 125.98 24.08 57.80
C ARG A 330 125.78 24.42 59.28
N ASP A 331 124.71 23.93 59.91
CA ASP A 331 124.46 24.14 61.34
C ASP A 331 125.43 23.34 62.23
N MET A 332 125.89 22.15 61.82
CA MET A 332 126.97 21.42 62.49
C MET A 332 128.32 22.13 62.41
N ASN A 333 128.54 22.97 61.40
CA ASN A 333 129.80 23.68 61.18
C ASN A 333 129.77 25.13 61.68
N LYS A 334 128.75 25.50 62.48
CA LYS A 334 128.69 26.79 63.18
C LYS A 334 129.55 26.74 64.45
N PRO A 335 130.54 27.64 64.63
CA PRO A 335 131.31 27.71 65.85
C PRO A 335 130.45 28.22 67.02
N ILE A 336 130.57 27.58 68.18
CA ILE A 336 129.95 28.01 69.45
C ILE A 336 130.65 29.29 69.92
N GLY A 337 129.94 30.41 69.88
CA GLY A 337 130.45 31.71 70.32
C GLY A 337 129.33 32.59 70.88
N ASN A 338 129.40 32.84 72.18
CA ASN A 338 128.60 33.77 72.97
C ASN A 338 128.48 35.16 72.32
N ALA A 339 127.30 35.76 72.38
CA ALA A 339 127.07 37.04 73.06
C ALA A 339 125.67 37.57 72.72
N ASN A 340 124.89 37.76 73.78
CA ASN A 340 123.94 38.85 74.00
C ASN A 340 123.67 39.76 72.79
N ASP A 341 122.44 39.74 72.29
CA ASP A 341 121.65 40.96 72.42
C ASP A 341 120.19 40.62 72.65
N TYR A 342 119.66 41.22 73.71
CA TYR A 342 118.25 41.23 74.02
C TYR A 342 117.60 42.19 73.04
N ASP A 343 116.63 41.74 72.25
CA ASP A 343 115.55 42.65 71.88
C ASP A 343 114.19 41.99 72.09
N TYR A 344 113.53 42.52 73.11
CA TYR A 344 112.23 42.15 73.59
C TYR A 344 111.17 42.85 72.72
N LEU A 345 110.23 42.06 72.23
CA LEU A 345 108.80 42.40 72.09
C LEU A 345 108.35 43.58 71.21
N LYS A 346 107.59 43.17 70.18
CA LYS A 346 106.24 43.63 69.79
C LYS A 346 106.06 44.96 69.06
N GLY A 347 105.65 44.81 67.79
CA GLY A 347 104.51 45.50 67.17
C GLY A 347 103.66 44.47 66.44
#